data_AF-A0A5A7NBE6-F1
#
_entry.id   AF-A0A5A7NBE6-F1
#
_cell.length_a   1.000
_cell.length_b   1.000
_cell.length_c   1.000
_cell.angle_alpha   90.00
_cell.angle_beta   90.00
_cell.angle_gamma   90.00
#
_symmetry.space_group_name_H-M   'P 1'
#
loop_
_entity.id
_entity.type
_entity.pdbx_description
1 polymer ?
#
loop_
_entity_poly.entity_id
_entity_poly.type
_entity_poly.pdbx_seq_one_letter_code
_entity_poly.pdbx_strand_id
1 'polypeptide(L)'
;MHDKAGTTNSGYIGYDGARKRFLKFFPNGFQSDGFAAKERDYKIAAKAKLDETAPLEKALDEKGLGEAVLAVFQATNMLSPFEKTRLQDMLRGSHADDFIKASAHFTLDSSEPNLLAMRDVLKPHDNMKWPVVTYLPYLWQPEKHMFLKPQVTKDYAERVGHNFADDYEPQLSLKTYQSLLALADRTAIELKNLKPRDQIDIQSLIWVVGGYQDEREETYP
;
A
#
# COMPACT_ATOMS: atom_id res chain seq x y z
N MET A 1 5.17 2.97 32.86
CA MET A 1 6.23 3.97 33.12
C MET A 1 6.48 4.71 31.82
N HIS A 2 6.13 6.00 31.81
CA HIS A 2 6.48 7.07 30.88
C HIS A 2 6.71 6.76 29.38
N ASP A 3 5.62 6.74 28.60
CA ASP A 3 5.66 7.24 27.22
C ASP A 3 5.44 8.76 27.25
N LYS A 4 6.55 9.51 27.28
CA LYS A 4 6.60 10.95 27.02
C LYS A 4 7.78 11.23 26.09
N ALA A 5 7.63 10.84 24.82
CA ALA A 5 8.48 11.32 23.74
C ALA A 5 7.60 11.43 22.48
N GLY A 6 6.86 12.53 22.38
CA GLY A 6 6.01 12.79 21.20
C GLY A 6 5.47 14.21 21.09
N THR A 7 5.88 15.15 21.95
CA THR A 7 5.32 16.52 21.98
C THR A 7 6.32 17.56 21.50
N THR A 8 6.92 17.37 20.33
CA THR A 8 7.67 18.42 19.63
C THR A 8 7.52 18.41 18.10
N ASN A 9 6.70 17.53 17.52
CA ASN A 9 6.44 17.54 16.08
C ASN A 9 5.15 18.33 15.81
N SER A 10 5.24 19.46 15.09
CA SER A 10 4.14 20.43 14.90
C SER A 10 2.93 19.88 14.12
N GLY A 11 3.00 18.62 13.64
CA GLY A 11 1.94 17.91 12.94
C GLY A 11 1.25 16.79 13.72
N TYR A 12 1.60 16.50 14.98
CA TYR A 12 0.92 15.44 15.74
C TYR A 12 -0.57 15.78 15.99
N ILE A 13 -1.46 14.90 15.56
CA ILE A 13 -2.92 15.04 15.70
C ILE A 13 -3.59 13.82 16.36
N GLY A 14 -2.84 12.73 16.56
CA GLY A 14 -3.36 11.45 17.06
C GLY A 14 -4.40 10.80 16.14
N TYR A 15 -4.89 9.63 16.51
CA TYR A 15 -5.92 8.93 15.72
C TYR A 15 -7.24 9.69 15.66
N ASP A 16 -7.62 10.40 16.72
CA ASP A 16 -8.82 11.25 16.74
C ASP A 16 -8.72 12.41 15.73
N GLY A 17 -7.55 13.04 15.63
CA GLY A 17 -7.30 14.08 14.65
C GLY A 17 -7.23 13.53 13.23
N ALA A 18 -6.61 12.36 13.03
CA ALA A 18 -6.61 11.67 11.75
C ALA A 18 -8.05 11.35 11.28
N ARG A 19 -8.90 10.86 12.19
CA ARG A 19 -10.33 10.63 11.94
C ARG A 19 -11.05 11.92 11.56
N LYS A 20 -10.88 13.01 12.31
CA LYS A 20 -11.50 14.31 12.00
C LYS A 20 -11.06 14.83 10.63
N ARG A 21 -9.77 14.72 10.29
CA ARG A 21 -9.23 15.10 8.99
C ARG A 21 -9.83 14.26 7.87
N PHE A 22 -9.90 12.93 8.03
CA PHE A 22 -10.53 12.05 7.05
C PHE A 22 -12.00 12.43 6.81
N LEU A 23 -12.76 12.66 7.87
CA LEU A 23 -14.18 13.06 7.78
C LEU A 23 -14.39 14.47 7.21
N LYS A 24 -13.40 15.36 7.27
CA LYS A 24 -13.46 16.67 6.58
C LYS A 24 -13.55 16.49 5.06
N PHE A 25 -12.82 15.53 4.50
CA PHE A 25 -12.86 15.23 3.06
C PHE A 25 -14.00 14.26 2.69
N PHE A 26 -14.35 13.35 3.60
CA PHE A 26 -15.40 12.34 3.40
C PHE A 26 -16.36 12.30 4.60
N PRO A 27 -17.37 13.19 4.65
CA PRO A 27 -18.24 13.33 5.83
C PRO A 27 -18.98 12.06 6.27
N ASN A 28 -19.29 11.16 5.32
CA ASN A 28 -19.94 9.87 5.59
C ASN A 28 -18.93 8.70 5.65
N GLY A 29 -17.64 9.01 5.81
CA GLY A 29 -16.57 8.04 5.97
C GLY A 29 -16.39 7.09 4.78
N PHE A 30 -16.01 5.85 5.08
CA PHE A 30 -15.68 4.82 4.09
C PHE A 30 -16.88 4.38 3.24
N GLN A 31 -18.10 4.59 3.71
CA GLN A 31 -19.33 4.20 3.01
C GLN A 31 -19.87 5.33 2.12
N SER A 32 -19.17 6.45 2.02
CA SER A 32 -19.58 7.56 1.16
C SER A 32 -19.29 7.29 -0.32
N ASP A 33 -20.22 7.68 -1.20
CA ASP A 33 -20.03 7.59 -2.66
C ASP A 33 -18.82 8.41 -3.13
N GLY A 34 -18.58 9.57 -2.49
CA GLY A 34 -17.41 10.40 -2.76
C GLY A 34 -16.09 9.70 -2.44
N PHE A 35 -16.03 8.95 -1.34
CA PHE A 35 -14.87 8.12 -1.01
C PHE A 35 -14.72 6.95 -1.98
N ALA A 36 -15.83 6.26 -2.29
CA ALA A 36 -15.83 5.14 -3.21
C ALA A 36 -15.24 5.55 -4.57
N ALA A 37 -15.81 6.59 -5.19
CA ALA A 37 -15.39 7.08 -6.50
C ALA A 37 -13.95 7.60 -6.52
N LYS A 38 -13.50 8.33 -5.48
CA LYS A 38 -12.18 8.96 -5.48
C LYS A 38 -11.05 8.03 -5.06
N GLU A 39 -11.31 7.11 -4.13
CA GLU A 39 -10.23 6.38 -3.46
C GLU A 39 -10.37 4.86 -3.53
N ARG A 40 -11.57 4.29 -3.74
CA ARG A 40 -11.74 2.83 -3.64
C ARG A 40 -12.00 2.14 -4.98
N ASP A 41 -12.90 2.66 -5.80
CA ASP A 41 -13.47 1.91 -6.92
C ASP A 41 -12.42 1.50 -7.95
N TYR A 42 -11.47 2.39 -8.26
CA TYR A 42 -10.38 2.03 -9.18
C TYR A 42 -9.43 0.96 -8.61
N LYS A 43 -9.24 0.91 -7.28
CA LYS A 43 -8.42 -0.13 -6.62
C LYS A 43 -9.15 -1.48 -6.63
N ILE A 44 -10.47 -1.46 -6.42
CA ILE A 44 -11.32 -2.65 -6.52
C ILE A 44 -11.37 -3.16 -7.96
N ALA A 45 -11.49 -2.27 -8.96
CA ALA A 45 -11.42 -2.64 -10.36
C ALA A 45 -10.06 -3.27 -10.73
N ALA A 46 -8.96 -2.70 -10.22
CA ALA A 46 -7.62 -3.27 -10.41
C ALA A 46 -7.48 -4.65 -9.75
N LYS A 47 -7.98 -4.82 -8.52
CA LYS A 47 -8.05 -6.13 -7.86
C LYS A 47 -8.87 -7.14 -8.68
N ALA A 48 -10.08 -6.78 -9.11
CA ALA A 48 -10.93 -7.68 -9.88
C ALA A 48 -10.26 -8.12 -11.20
N LYS A 49 -9.58 -7.19 -11.88
CA LYS A 49 -8.78 -7.49 -13.07
C LYS A 49 -7.61 -8.43 -12.76
N LEU A 50 -6.92 -8.23 -11.63
CA LEU A 50 -5.84 -9.11 -11.19
C LEU A 50 -6.37 -10.53 -10.90
N ASP A 51 -7.46 -10.64 -10.16
CA ASP A 51 -8.11 -11.91 -9.83
C ASP A 51 -8.60 -12.65 -11.09
N GLU A 52 -9.02 -11.92 -12.14
CA GLU A 52 -9.42 -12.51 -13.43
C GLU A 52 -8.22 -12.99 -14.26
N THR A 53 -7.16 -12.16 -14.36
CA THR A 53 -6.12 -12.33 -15.38
C THR A 53 -4.84 -12.98 -14.86
N ALA A 54 -4.54 -12.82 -13.57
CA ALA A 54 -3.41 -13.43 -12.87
C ALA A 54 -3.78 -13.70 -11.39
N PRO A 55 -4.80 -14.57 -11.13
CA PRO A 55 -5.17 -14.94 -9.77
C PRO A 55 -3.99 -15.57 -9.03
N LEU A 56 -4.03 -15.48 -7.70
CA LEU A 56 -2.94 -15.90 -6.84
C LEU A 56 -2.52 -17.36 -7.08
N GLU A 57 -3.48 -18.26 -7.28
CA GLU A 57 -3.22 -19.68 -7.52
C GLU A 57 -2.45 -19.91 -8.82
N LYS A 58 -2.78 -19.14 -9.87
CA LYS A 58 -2.07 -19.20 -11.15
C LYS A 58 -0.69 -18.57 -11.05
N ALA A 59 -0.57 -17.47 -10.32
CA ALA A 59 0.69 -16.76 -10.12
C ALA A 59 1.79 -17.62 -9.46
N LEU A 60 1.43 -18.72 -8.79
CA LEU A 60 2.39 -19.66 -8.21
C LEU A 60 3.13 -20.49 -9.26
N ASP A 61 2.47 -20.89 -10.35
CA ASP A 61 2.99 -21.93 -11.25
C ASP A 61 2.85 -21.61 -12.75
N GLU A 62 1.89 -20.77 -13.15
CA GLU A 62 1.72 -20.37 -14.54
C GLU A 62 2.75 -19.31 -14.96
N LYS A 63 3.16 -19.39 -16.22
CA LYS A 63 4.08 -18.44 -16.87
C LYS A 63 3.34 -17.57 -17.87
N GLY A 64 3.95 -16.45 -18.25
CA GLY A 64 3.41 -15.53 -19.25
C GLY A 64 2.36 -14.56 -18.70
N LEU A 65 2.34 -14.36 -17.38
CA LEU A 65 1.40 -13.44 -16.71
C LEU A 65 1.89 -11.98 -16.72
N GLY A 66 3.06 -11.70 -17.30
CA GLY A 66 3.71 -10.38 -17.29
C GLY A 66 2.83 -9.24 -17.82
N GLU A 67 2.23 -9.39 -19.00
CA GLU A 67 1.36 -8.35 -19.59
C GLU A 67 0.05 -8.19 -18.80
N ALA A 68 -0.52 -9.27 -18.27
CA ALA A 68 -1.71 -9.21 -17.42
C ALA A 68 -1.45 -8.40 -16.14
N VAL A 69 -0.35 -8.71 -15.44
CA VAL A 69 0.09 -8.01 -14.24
C VAL A 69 0.44 -6.55 -14.55
N LEU A 70 1.15 -6.29 -15.66
CA LEU A 70 1.46 -4.93 -16.10
C LEU A 70 0.19 -4.09 -16.30
N ALA A 71 -0.83 -4.68 -16.93
CA ALA A 71 -2.09 -4.01 -17.19
C ALA A 71 -2.88 -3.69 -15.90
N VAL A 72 -2.59 -4.35 -14.78
CA VAL A 72 -3.12 -4.00 -13.44
C VAL A 72 -2.36 -2.81 -12.88
N PHE A 73 -1.02 -2.84 -12.89
CA PHE A 73 -0.18 -1.72 -12.43
C PHE A 73 -0.48 -0.41 -13.16
N GLN A 74 -0.80 -0.48 -14.45
CA GLN A 74 -1.17 0.68 -15.28
C GLN A 74 -2.57 1.21 -14.96
N ALA A 75 -3.48 0.38 -14.44
CA ALA A 75 -4.85 0.76 -14.13
C ALA A 75 -4.98 1.59 -12.84
N THR A 76 -3.90 1.78 -12.07
CA THR A 76 -3.91 2.60 -10.85
C THR A 76 -2.85 3.69 -10.87
N ASN A 77 -3.03 4.73 -10.06
CA ASN A 77 -2.07 5.83 -9.88
C ASN A 77 -1.16 5.65 -8.65
N MET A 78 -1.06 4.41 -8.12
CA MET A 78 -0.40 4.15 -6.83
C MET A 78 1.13 4.19 -6.92
N LEU A 79 1.69 3.78 -8.06
CA LEU A 79 3.14 3.82 -8.33
C LEU A 79 3.54 5.12 -9.01
N SER A 80 4.75 5.60 -8.72
CA SER A 80 5.34 6.74 -9.44
C SER A 80 5.65 6.39 -10.90
N PRO A 81 5.75 7.39 -11.80
CA PRO A 81 6.11 7.14 -13.20
C PRO A 81 7.43 6.38 -13.37
N PHE A 82 8.46 6.70 -12.57
CA PHE A 82 9.76 6.03 -12.65
C PHE A 82 9.71 4.55 -12.24
N GLU A 83 8.97 4.24 -11.17
CA GLU A 83 8.74 2.85 -10.74
C GLU A 83 7.98 2.07 -11.81
N LYS A 84 6.97 2.69 -12.44
CA LYS A 84 6.18 2.08 -13.52
C LYS A 84 7.03 1.75 -14.75
N THR A 85 7.91 2.66 -15.19
CA THR A 85 8.75 2.40 -16.37
C THR A 85 9.69 1.21 -16.14
N ARG A 86 10.40 1.19 -15.01
CA ARG A 86 11.30 0.07 -14.67
C ARG A 86 10.55 -1.24 -14.50
N LEU A 87 9.37 -1.18 -13.88
CA LEU A 87 8.52 -2.34 -13.69
C LEU A 87 7.98 -2.89 -15.02
N GLN A 88 7.60 -2.01 -15.94
CA GLN A 88 7.16 -2.37 -17.28
C GLN A 88 8.24 -3.14 -18.04
N ASP A 89 9.47 -2.63 -18.05
CA ASP A 89 10.58 -3.28 -18.74
C ASP A 89 10.87 -4.67 -18.14
N MET A 90 10.79 -4.78 -16.80
CA MET A 90 10.95 -6.06 -16.10
C MET A 90 9.83 -7.06 -16.43
N LEU A 91 8.56 -6.63 -16.38
CA LEU A 91 7.38 -7.47 -16.64
C LEU A 91 7.26 -7.92 -18.10
N ARG A 92 7.94 -7.25 -19.03
CA ARG A 92 8.08 -7.67 -20.43
C ARG A 92 9.33 -8.51 -20.71
N GLY A 93 10.19 -8.64 -19.71
CA GLY A 93 11.47 -9.34 -19.82
C GLY A 93 11.43 -10.76 -19.25
N SER A 94 12.61 -11.37 -19.17
CA SER A 94 12.80 -12.74 -18.68
C SER A 94 12.54 -12.91 -17.18
N HIS A 95 12.45 -11.82 -16.42
CA HIS A 95 12.27 -11.84 -14.96
C HIS A 95 10.80 -11.73 -14.52
N ALA A 96 9.86 -11.58 -15.46
CA ALA A 96 8.46 -11.37 -15.16
C ALA A 96 7.84 -12.51 -14.33
N ASP A 97 8.00 -13.75 -14.80
CA ASP A 97 7.45 -14.93 -14.14
C ASP A 97 8.04 -15.11 -12.73
N ASP A 98 9.36 -14.92 -12.58
CA ASP A 98 10.04 -15.05 -11.28
C ASP A 98 9.54 -14.01 -10.27
N PHE A 99 9.30 -12.77 -10.70
CA PHE A 99 8.79 -11.72 -9.81
C PHE A 99 7.35 -12.01 -9.38
N ILE A 100 6.51 -12.43 -10.32
CA ILE A 100 5.10 -12.76 -10.07
C ILE A 100 5.00 -13.94 -9.10
N LYS A 101 5.77 -15.00 -9.33
CA LYS A 101 5.85 -16.17 -8.45
C LYS A 101 6.38 -15.81 -7.06
N ALA A 102 7.45 -15.01 -6.97
CA ALA A 102 7.98 -14.55 -5.69
C ALA A 102 6.95 -13.71 -4.92
N SER A 103 6.20 -12.85 -5.61
CA SER A 103 5.12 -12.06 -5.02
C SER A 103 3.98 -12.94 -4.52
N ALA A 104 3.60 -13.98 -5.27
CA ALA A 104 2.58 -14.93 -4.86
C ALA A 104 2.99 -15.71 -3.60
N HIS A 105 4.24 -16.19 -3.54
CA HIS A 105 4.78 -16.83 -2.33
C HIS A 105 4.77 -15.90 -1.13
N PHE A 106 5.17 -14.63 -1.29
CA PHE A 106 5.13 -13.65 -0.20
C PHE A 106 3.70 -13.33 0.28
N THR A 107 2.73 -13.40 -0.64
CA THR A 107 1.30 -13.21 -0.32
C THR A 107 0.77 -14.37 0.53
N LEU A 108 1.20 -15.60 0.27
CA LEU A 108 0.80 -16.75 1.08
C LEU A 108 1.56 -16.84 2.41
N ASP A 109 2.83 -16.47 2.40
CA ASP A 109 3.72 -16.47 3.57
C ASP A 109 4.63 -15.24 3.53
N SER A 110 4.32 -14.23 4.34
CA SER A 110 5.10 -12.99 4.45
C SER A 110 6.37 -13.16 5.28
N SER A 111 7.15 -14.18 4.98
CA SER A 111 8.43 -14.46 5.60
C SER A 111 9.56 -13.67 4.95
N GLU A 112 10.67 -13.51 5.67
CA GLU A 112 11.86 -12.81 5.17
C GLU A 112 12.41 -13.47 3.90
N PRO A 113 12.54 -14.81 3.79
CA PRO A 113 12.99 -15.44 2.55
C PRO A 113 12.14 -15.07 1.32
N ASN A 114 10.82 -14.99 1.45
CA ASN A 114 9.94 -14.63 0.34
C ASN A 114 10.06 -13.14 -0.05
N LEU A 115 10.29 -12.25 0.93
CA LEU A 115 10.62 -10.85 0.66
C LEU A 115 11.95 -10.72 -0.08
N LEU A 116 12.98 -11.47 0.35
CA LEU A 116 14.29 -11.47 -0.29
C LEU A 116 14.24 -12.05 -1.71
N ALA A 117 13.39 -13.05 -1.96
CA ALA A 117 13.16 -13.57 -3.31
C ALA A 117 12.67 -12.46 -4.27
N MET A 118 11.67 -11.67 -3.87
CA MET A 118 11.22 -10.52 -4.67
C MET A 118 12.33 -9.49 -4.87
N ARG A 119 13.09 -9.19 -3.81
CA ARG A 119 14.24 -8.26 -3.87
C ARG A 119 15.25 -8.70 -4.91
N ASP A 120 15.63 -9.98 -4.91
CA ASP A 120 16.69 -10.50 -5.76
C ASP A 120 16.30 -10.48 -7.24
N VAL A 121 15.02 -10.73 -7.56
CA VAL A 121 14.49 -10.58 -8.92
C VAL A 121 14.49 -9.12 -9.40
N LEU A 122 14.21 -8.16 -8.49
CA LEU A 122 14.16 -6.73 -8.82
C LEU A 122 15.53 -6.05 -8.86
N LYS A 123 16.56 -6.67 -8.28
CA LYS A 123 17.91 -6.10 -8.15
C LYS A 123 18.54 -5.68 -9.50
N PRO A 124 18.47 -6.49 -10.59
CA PRO A 124 19.02 -6.10 -11.88
C PRO A 124 18.32 -4.89 -12.53
N HIS A 125 17.12 -4.54 -12.07
CA HIS A 125 16.28 -3.48 -12.63
C HIS A 125 16.29 -2.19 -11.81
N ASP A 126 17.11 -2.12 -10.75
CA ASP A 126 17.13 -1.02 -9.79
C ASP A 126 15.72 -0.66 -9.27
N ASN A 127 14.86 -1.66 -9.07
CA ASN A 127 13.44 -1.44 -8.73
C ASN A 127 13.00 -2.13 -7.43
N MET A 128 13.96 -2.39 -6.52
CA MET A 128 13.71 -2.91 -5.16
C MET A 128 13.06 -1.83 -4.28
N LYS A 129 11.77 -1.54 -4.51
CA LYS A 129 11.02 -0.47 -3.85
C LYS A 129 9.79 -1.02 -3.14
N TRP A 130 9.47 -0.46 -1.97
CA TRP A 130 8.30 -0.84 -1.19
C TRP A 130 6.96 -0.77 -1.96
N PRO A 131 6.67 0.31 -2.73
CA PRO A 131 5.48 0.33 -3.58
C PRO A 131 5.42 -0.82 -4.59
N VAL A 132 6.56 -1.31 -5.07
CA VAL A 132 6.60 -2.40 -6.06
C VAL A 132 6.30 -3.74 -5.41
N VAL A 133 7.00 -4.08 -4.31
CA VAL A 133 6.89 -5.41 -3.68
C VAL A 133 5.62 -5.60 -2.85
N THR A 134 4.96 -4.51 -2.44
CA THR A 134 3.70 -4.60 -1.66
C THR A 134 2.45 -4.52 -2.52
N TYR A 135 2.55 -4.18 -3.81
CA TYR A 135 1.38 -3.95 -4.66
C TYR A 135 0.56 -5.21 -4.93
N LEU A 136 1.20 -6.28 -5.41
CA LEU A 136 0.49 -7.53 -5.73
C LEU A 136 -0.07 -8.21 -4.49
N PRO A 137 0.69 -8.39 -3.37
CA PRO A 137 0.14 -8.95 -2.15
C PRO A 137 -1.07 -8.16 -1.63
N TYR A 138 -1.00 -6.84 -1.67
CA TYR A 138 -2.10 -5.95 -1.28
C TYR A 138 -3.35 -6.13 -2.14
N LEU A 139 -3.22 -6.31 -3.46
CA LEU A 139 -4.39 -6.51 -4.32
C LEU A 139 -4.93 -7.95 -4.25
N TRP A 140 -4.08 -8.97 -4.14
CA TRP A 140 -4.56 -10.34 -4.02
C TRP A 140 -5.31 -10.57 -2.70
N GLN A 141 -4.76 -10.09 -1.57
CA GLN A 141 -5.32 -10.31 -0.23
C GLN A 141 -5.34 -8.99 0.59
N PRO A 142 -6.20 -8.01 0.23
CA PRO A 142 -6.32 -6.73 0.93
C PRO A 142 -6.83 -6.86 2.37
N GLU A 143 -7.30 -8.03 2.78
CA GLU A 143 -7.66 -8.33 4.16
C GLU A 143 -6.45 -8.65 5.05
N LYS A 144 -5.27 -8.91 4.48
CA LYS A 144 -4.04 -9.24 5.21
C LYS A 144 -2.87 -8.31 4.90
N HIS A 145 -2.71 -7.93 3.63
CA HIS A 145 -1.53 -7.18 3.20
C HIS A 145 -1.82 -5.69 3.07
N MET A 146 -0.80 -4.91 3.35
CA MET A 146 -0.83 -3.46 3.24
C MET A 146 0.10 -2.97 2.14
N PHE A 147 -0.36 -1.99 1.36
CA PHE A 147 0.47 -1.28 0.39
C PHE A 147 1.27 -0.16 1.06
N LEU A 148 2.57 -0.10 0.78
CA LEU A 148 3.46 0.91 1.35
C LEU A 148 3.80 1.99 0.33
N LYS A 149 3.28 3.20 0.58
CA LYS A 149 3.80 4.44 -0.03
C LYS A 149 4.66 5.19 1.00
N PRO A 150 6.00 5.09 0.93
CA PRO A 150 6.86 5.46 2.06
C PRO A 150 6.61 6.83 2.67
N GLN A 151 6.68 7.89 1.86
CA GLN A 151 6.64 9.25 2.38
C GLN A 151 5.33 9.57 3.11
N VAL A 152 4.19 9.18 2.52
CA VAL A 152 2.87 9.47 3.09
C VAL A 152 2.57 8.56 4.28
N THR A 153 3.05 7.32 4.25
CA THR A 153 2.88 6.39 5.38
C THR A 153 3.70 6.82 6.59
N LYS A 154 4.94 7.32 6.35
CA LYS A 154 5.78 7.89 7.40
C LYS A 154 5.16 9.15 8.00
N ASP A 155 4.72 10.10 7.17
CA ASP A 155 4.03 11.32 7.65
C ASP A 155 2.76 10.97 8.43
N TYR A 156 1.96 10.01 7.96
CA TYR A 156 0.81 9.51 8.74
C TYR A 156 1.22 8.94 10.10
N ALA A 157 2.24 8.08 10.14
CA ALA A 157 2.73 7.48 11.37
C ALA A 157 3.22 8.54 12.38
N GLU A 158 3.92 9.58 11.91
CA GLU A 158 4.33 10.73 12.74
C GLU A 158 3.11 11.47 13.31
N ARG A 159 2.09 11.72 12.48
CA ARG A 159 0.85 12.42 12.87
C ARG A 159 0.05 11.68 13.93
N VAL A 160 0.04 10.34 13.88
CA VAL A 160 -0.69 9.51 14.85
C VAL A 160 0.18 9.01 16.01
N GLY A 161 1.49 9.30 15.99
CA GLY A 161 2.44 8.90 17.03
C GLY A 161 2.72 7.39 17.04
N HIS A 162 2.81 6.77 15.87
CA HIS A 162 3.14 5.34 15.73
C HIS A 162 4.61 5.13 15.36
N ASN A 163 5.23 4.10 15.93
CA ASN A 163 6.67 3.80 15.80
C ASN A 163 7.14 3.50 14.37
N PHE A 164 6.22 3.26 13.42
CA PHE A 164 6.56 3.14 12.00
C PHE A 164 7.35 4.35 11.47
N ALA A 165 7.13 5.54 12.04
CA ALA A 165 7.88 6.74 11.71
C ALA A 165 9.40 6.58 11.92
N ASP A 166 9.78 5.84 12.96
CA ASP A 166 11.16 5.58 13.37
C ASP A 166 11.69 4.26 12.78
N ASP A 167 10.83 3.26 12.62
CA ASP A 167 11.18 1.93 12.11
C ASP A 167 11.36 1.87 10.59
N TYR A 168 10.87 2.87 9.84
CA TYR A 168 10.89 2.84 8.38
C TYR A 168 12.32 2.86 7.82
N GLU A 169 12.64 1.85 7.02
CA GLU A 169 13.86 1.77 6.22
C GLU A 169 13.52 1.73 4.71
N PRO A 170 14.26 2.46 3.85
CA PRO A 170 14.11 2.34 2.41
C PRO A 170 14.47 0.96 1.86
N GLN A 171 15.39 0.25 2.53
CA GLN A 171 15.77 -1.12 2.21
C GLN A 171 14.63 -2.07 2.57
N LEU A 172 14.44 -3.09 1.72
CA LEU A 172 13.42 -4.12 1.98
C LEU A 172 13.86 -4.98 3.17
N SER A 173 13.15 -4.83 4.30
CA SER A 173 13.36 -5.58 5.54
C SER A 173 12.01 -6.04 6.11
N LEU A 174 11.97 -7.28 6.63
CA LEU A 174 10.73 -7.80 7.21
C LEU A 174 10.24 -6.96 8.39
N LYS A 175 11.18 -6.36 9.16
CA LYS A 175 10.88 -5.42 10.25
C LYS A 175 10.02 -4.24 9.78
N THR A 176 10.41 -3.58 8.69
CA THR A 176 9.64 -2.44 8.13
C THR A 176 8.23 -2.89 7.72
N TYR A 177 8.12 -4.06 7.08
CA TYR A 177 6.82 -4.58 6.66
C TYR A 177 5.92 -4.94 7.85
N GLN A 178 6.46 -5.56 8.89
CA GLN A 178 5.72 -5.85 10.11
C GLN A 178 5.27 -4.59 10.84
N SER A 179 6.12 -3.56 10.90
CA SER A 179 5.76 -2.26 11.49
C SER A 179 4.65 -1.55 10.69
N LEU A 180 4.63 -1.71 9.35
CA LEU A 180 3.54 -1.25 8.50
C LEU A 180 2.22 -1.97 8.81
N LEU A 181 2.24 -3.29 8.94
CA LEU A 181 1.04 -4.06 9.29
C LEU A 181 0.51 -3.65 10.67
N ALA A 182 1.41 -3.47 11.65
CA ALA A 182 1.04 -2.99 12.99
C ALA A 182 0.40 -1.59 12.96
N LEU A 183 0.91 -0.68 12.12
CA LEU A 183 0.31 0.64 11.89
C LEU A 183 -1.10 0.53 11.33
N ALA A 184 -1.28 -0.33 10.32
CA ALA A 184 -2.56 -0.54 9.66
C ALA A 184 -3.60 -1.14 10.63
N ASP A 185 -3.21 -2.16 11.38
CA ASP A 185 -4.04 -2.80 12.41
C ASP A 185 -4.44 -1.81 13.51
N ARG A 186 -3.47 -1.03 14.01
CA ARG A 186 -3.78 -0.01 15.02
C ARG A 186 -4.75 1.04 14.48
N THR A 187 -4.55 1.47 13.24
CA THR A 187 -5.45 2.41 12.57
C THR A 187 -6.87 1.84 12.46
N ALA A 188 -7.02 0.58 12.03
CA ALA A 188 -8.32 -0.07 11.94
C ALA A 188 -9.03 -0.17 13.30
N ILE A 189 -8.29 -0.47 14.37
CA ILE A 189 -8.82 -0.53 15.75
C ILE A 189 -9.33 0.83 16.21
N GLU A 190 -8.53 1.88 16.02
CA GLU A 190 -8.84 3.24 16.48
C GLU A 190 -10.00 3.86 15.70
N LEU A 191 -10.15 3.49 14.42
CA LEU A 191 -11.19 4.00 13.53
C LEU A 191 -12.32 2.98 13.30
N LYS A 192 -12.45 1.96 14.17
CA LYS A 192 -13.48 0.92 14.06
C LYS A 192 -14.90 1.46 13.96
N ASN A 193 -15.16 2.64 14.53
CA ASN A 193 -16.48 3.28 14.49
C ASN A 193 -16.87 3.76 13.08
N LEU A 194 -15.90 3.95 12.19
CA LEU A 194 -16.11 4.24 10.77
C LEU A 194 -16.28 2.96 9.93
N LYS A 195 -16.09 1.77 10.53
CA LYS A 195 -16.27 0.46 9.89
C LYS A 195 -15.46 0.31 8.58
N PRO A 196 -14.12 0.47 8.60
CA PRO A 196 -13.29 0.15 7.44
C PRO A 196 -13.52 -1.32 7.03
N ARG A 197 -13.53 -1.58 5.72
CA ARG A 197 -13.81 -2.92 5.17
C ARG A 197 -12.56 -3.80 5.09
N ASP A 198 -11.43 -3.21 4.75
CA ASP A 198 -10.18 -3.90 4.43
C ASP A 198 -9.02 -2.89 4.42
N GLN A 199 -7.81 -3.35 4.06
CA GLN A 199 -6.65 -2.48 3.95
C GLN A 199 -6.74 -1.49 2.78
N ILE A 200 -7.68 -1.64 1.84
CA ILE A 200 -7.92 -0.61 0.81
C ILE A 200 -8.50 0.66 1.44
N ASP A 201 -9.42 0.50 2.39
CA ASP A 201 -9.95 1.62 3.17
C ASP A 201 -8.84 2.25 4.03
N ILE A 202 -8.03 1.45 4.71
CA ILE A 202 -6.95 1.93 5.57
C ILE A 202 -5.85 2.64 4.76
N GLN A 203 -5.42 2.09 3.64
CA GLN A 203 -4.44 2.70 2.74
C GLN A 203 -4.92 4.05 2.22
N SER A 204 -6.21 4.12 1.84
CA SER A 204 -6.82 5.36 1.39
C SER A 204 -6.90 6.41 2.50
N LEU A 205 -7.21 5.99 3.74
CA LEU A 205 -7.19 6.90 4.89
C LEU A 205 -5.80 7.47 5.16
N ILE A 206 -4.76 6.62 5.14
CA ILE A 206 -3.37 7.06 5.28
C ILE A 206 -3.02 8.08 4.20
N TRP A 207 -3.43 7.81 2.95
CA TRP A 207 -3.25 8.72 1.83
C TRP A 207 -3.99 10.06 2.01
N VAL A 208 -5.24 10.04 2.49
CA VAL A 208 -6.02 11.26 2.74
C VAL A 208 -5.44 12.08 3.88
N VAL A 209 -5.03 11.43 4.96
CA VAL A 209 -4.52 12.14 6.14
C VAL A 209 -3.13 12.72 5.88
N GLY A 210 -2.24 11.97 5.23
CA GLY A 210 -0.86 12.42 5.01
C GLY A 210 -0.57 13.06 3.64
N GLY A 211 -1.39 12.77 2.62
CA GLY A 211 -1.16 13.21 1.24
C GLY A 211 -2.04 14.37 0.76
N TYR A 212 -3.27 14.51 1.27
CA TYR A 212 -4.14 15.61 0.86
C TYR A 212 -3.69 16.93 1.50
N GLN A 213 -3.67 17.99 0.71
CA GLN A 213 -3.46 19.36 1.20
C GLN A 213 -4.80 20.05 1.45
N ASP A 214 -4.90 20.86 2.50
CA ASP A 214 -6.14 21.50 2.94
C ASP A 214 -6.73 22.52 1.95
N GLU A 215 -5.94 22.95 0.95
CA GLU A 215 -6.30 24.00 -0.02
C GLU A 215 -6.55 23.49 -1.45
N ARG A 216 -6.48 22.17 -1.73
CA ARG A 216 -6.80 21.65 -3.07
C ARG A 216 -8.28 21.29 -3.20
N GLU A 217 -9.11 22.31 -3.43
CA GLU A 217 -10.22 22.18 -4.38
C GLU A 217 -9.62 22.16 -5.79
N GLU A 218 -9.00 21.07 -6.24
CA GLU A 218 -8.75 20.95 -7.68
C GLU A 218 -8.57 19.51 -8.15
N THR A 219 -9.33 19.25 -9.19
CA THR A 219 -9.40 18.10 -10.08
C THR A 219 -8.04 17.54 -10.47
N TYR A 220 -7.91 16.21 -10.40
CA TYR A 220 -6.95 15.46 -11.20
C TYR A 220 -7.74 14.62 -12.22
N PRO A 221 -7.17 14.44 -13.43
CA PRO A 221 -7.91 14.25 -14.67
C PRO A 221 -8.82 13.03 -14.70
#